data_AF-A0A6P6DWN1-F1
#
_entry.id   AF-A0A6P6DWN1-F1
#
_cell.length_a   1.000
_cell.length_b   1.000
_cell.length_c   1.000
_cell.angle_alpha   90.00
_cell.angle_beta   90.00
_cell.angle_gamma   90.00
#
_symmetry.space_group_name_H-M   'P 1'
#
loop_
_entity.id
_entity.type
_entity.pdbx_description
1 polymer ?
#
loop_
_entity_poly.entity_id
_entity_poly.type
_entity_poly.pdbx_seq_one_letter_code
_entity_poly.pdbx_strand_id
1 'polypeptide(L)'
;MRRLVSELYVRDNCHPFKATVLVWIQLPIWIFMSVALRNLSTGATHSESFSAQEQLATGGILWFPDLTASDSTWILPISVGVVNLLIVELFALQRLSMSRFQVYVTYFVRAVSVLMVPIAAAVPSSLAFYWLCSSLMGLVQNLLLCSPRFRQLCRIPLTKSHSATPYKDLFAAFYAKFISRK
;
A
#
# COMPACT_ATOMS: atom_id res chain seq x y z
N MET A 1 -4.86 -24.03 -24.40
CA MET A 1 -4.48 -22.75 -23.77
C MET A 1 -3.48 -22.86 -22.62
N ARG A 2 -3.70 -23.65 -21.56
CA ARG A 2 -2.76 -23.72 -20.39
C ARG A 2 -1.32 -24.15 -20.74
N ARG A 3 -1.13 -25.05 -21.72
CA ARG A 3 0.20 -25.48 -22.20
C ARG A 3 0.98 -24.35 -22.88
N LEU A 4 0.33 -23.61 -23.79
CA LEU A 4 0.93 -22.45 -24.48
C LEU A 4 1.40 -21.37 -23.49
N VAL A 5 0.59 -21.08 -22.46
CA VAL A 5 0.96 -20.11 -21.42
C VAL A 5 2.16 -20.60 -20.60
N SER A 6 2.22 -21.90 -20.28
CA SER A 6 3.36 -22.49 -19.56
C SER A 6 4.65 -22.43 -20.39
N GLU A 7 4.59 -22.69 -21.69
CA GLU A 7 5.76 -22.61 -22.56
C GLU A 7 6.27 -21.17 -22.70
N LEU A 8 5.38 -20.18 -22.78
CA LEU A 8 5.75 -18.76 -22.72
C LEU A 8 6.43 -18.38 -21.39
N TYR A 9 5.95 -18.90 -20.25
CA TYR A 9 6.59 -18.64 -18.96
C TYR A 9 7.99 -19.25 -18.83
N VAL A 10 8.19 -20.44 -19.39
CA VAL A 10 9.50 -21.11 -19.41
C VAL A 10 10.46 -20.38 -20.34
N ARG A 11 10.00 -20.02 -21.55
CA ARG A 11 10.81 -19.32 -22.55
C ARG A 11 11.25 -17.95 -22.09
N ASP A 12 10.34 -17.18 -21.51
CA ASP A 12 10.63 -15.80 -21.07
C ASP A 12 11.10 -15.74 -19.60
N ASN A 13 11.28 -16.89 -18.93
CA ASN A 13 11.70 -17.04 -17.53
C ASN A 13 10.87 -16.18 -16.53
N CYS A 14 9.61 -15.95 -16.89
CA CYS A 14 8.65 -15.09 -16.20
C CYS A 14 7.78 -15.94 -15.26
N HIS A 15 8.39 -16.65 -14.32
CA HIS A 15 7.63 -17.49 -13.41
C HIS A 15 6.73 -16.60 -12.54
N PRO A 16 5.41 -16.88 -12.43
CA PRO A 16 4.49 -16.08 -11.60
C PRO A 16 4.91 -16.00 -10.13
N PHE A 17 5.75 -16.94 -9.68
CA PHE A 17 6.35 -16.92 -8.36
C PHE A 17 7.28 -15.71 -8.14
N LYS A 18 8.05 -15.30 -9.16
CA LYS A 18 8.92 -14.11 -9.04
C LYS A 18 8.10 -12.83 -8.82
N ALA A 19 6.88 -12.77 -9.36
CA ALA A 19 5.97 -11.66 -9.13
C ALA A 19 5.35 -11.65 -7.72
N THR A 20 5.31 -12.81 -7.04
CA THR A 20 4.78 -12.91 -5.66
C THR A 20 5.86 -12.79 -4.59
N VAL A 21 7.15 -12.94 -4.91
CA VAL A 21 8.28 -12.81 -3.96
C VAL A 21 8.22 -11.51 -3.16
N LEU A 22 7.89 -10.39 -3.79
CA LEU A 22 7.81 -9.09 -3.10
C LEU A 22 6.77 -9.11 -1.97
N VAL A 23 5.63 -9.77 -2.19
CA VAL A 23 4.57 -9.90 -1.18
C VAL A 23 5.05 -10.77 -0.01
N TRP A 24 5.80 -11.84 -0.30
CA TRP A 24 6.35 -12.74 0.71
C TRP A 24 7.44 -12.09 1.58
N ILE A 25 8.15 -11.10 1.08
CA ILE A 25 9.14 -10.34 1.87
C ILE A 25 8.45 -9.19 2.62
N GLN A 26 7.50 -8.51 1.99
CA GLN A 26 6.82 -7.36 2.58
C GLN A 26 5.92 -7.75 3.77
N LEU A 27 5.19 -8.86 3.68
CA LEU A 27 4.25 -9.27 4.73
C LEU A 27 4.94 -9.57 6.07
N PRO A 28 6.02 -10.37 6.15
CA PRO A 28 6.74 -10.60 7.41
C PRO A 28 7.29 -9.30 8.00
N ILE A 29 7.92 -8.44 7.19
CA ILE A 29 8.46 -7.16 7.67
C ILE A 29 7.33 -6.30 8.26
N TRP A 30 6.19 -6.23 7.57
CA TRP A 30 5.02 -5.49 8.06
C TRP A 30 4.51 -6.01 9.40
N ILE A 31 4.45 -7.34 9.57
CA ILE A 31 4.05 -7.97 10.84
C ILE A 31 5.06 -7.67 11.94
N PHE A 32 6.35 -7.89 11.70
CA PHE A 32 7.40 -7.68 12.70
C PHE A 32 7.46 -6.22 13.16
N MET A 33 7.41 -5.27 12.22
CA MET A 33 7.38 -3.84 12.55
C MET A 33 6.12 -3.46 13.31
N SER A 34 4.96 -4.01 12.95
CA SER A 34 3.71 -3.73 13.66
C SER A 34 3.74 -4.23 15.10
N VAL A 35 4.25 -5.43 15.33
CA VAL A 35 4.41 -6.01 16.68
C VAL A 35 5.47 -5.26 17.47
N ALA A 36 6.60 -4.92 16.86
CA ALA A 36 7.67 -4.17 17.52
C ALA A 36 7.19 -2.79 17.99
N LEU A 37 6.51 -2.03 17.12
CA LEU A 37 5.95 -0.72 17.45
C LEU A 37 4.87 -0.82 18.53
N ARG A 38 4.00 -1.84 18.47
CA ARG A 38 3.03 -2.11 19.52
C ARG A 38 3.72 -2.35 20.86
N ASN A 39 4.69 -3.25 20.91
CA ASN A 39 5.41 -3.58 22.15
C ASN A 39 6.17 -2.39 22.74
N LEU A 40 6.78 -1.56 21.88
CA LEU A 40 7.45 -0.32 22.28
C LEU A 40 6.46 0.70 22.86
N SER A 41 5.29 0.85 22.24
CA SER A 41 4.25 1.78 22.72
C SER A 41 3.55 1.32 24.00
N THR A 42 3.45 0.01 24.24
CA THR A 42 2.79 -0.56 25.43
C THR A 42 3.77 -0.89 26.56
N GLY A 43 5.07 -0.61 26.40
CA GLY A 43 6.08 -0.84 27.42
C GLY A 43 6.34 -2.32 27.77
N ALA A 44 6.01 -3.25 26.88
CA ALA A 44 6.00 -4.69 27.20
C ALA A 44 7.39 -5.33 27.33
N THR A 45 8.44 -4.68 26.81
CA THR A 45 9.82 -5.18 26.88
C THR A 45 10.53 -4.62 28.13
N HIS A 46 10.68 -5.46 29.14
CA HIS A 46 11.32 -5.12 30.43
C HIS A 46 12.73 -4.53 30.23
N SER A 47 13.06 -3.53 31.07
CA SER A 47 14.33 -2.78 31.25
C SER A 47 14.67 -1.63 30.28
N GLU A 48 14.65 -1.79 28.95
CA GLU A 48 15.11 -0.72 28.02
C GLU A 48 13.97 0.07 27.34
N SER A 49 12.71 -0.35 27.50
CA SER A 49 11.59 0.26 26.76
C SER A 49 10.99 1.49 27.41
N PHE A 50 11.32 1.75 28.68
CA PHE A 50 10.80 2.94 29.37
C PHE A 50 11.35 4.22 28.74
N SER A 51 12.65 4.23 28.42
CA SER A 51 13.31 5.35 27.71
C SER A 51 12.80 5.48 26.27
N ALA A 52 12.58 4.37 25.57
CA ALA A 52 12.02 4.39 24.21
C ALA A 52 10.56 4.87 24.19
N GLN A 53 9.74 4.47 25.18
CA GLN A 53 8.36 4.92 25.31
C GLN A 53 8.30 6.41 25.64
N GLU A 54 9.16 6.90 26.54
CA GLU A 54 9.25 8.33 26.88
C GLU A 54 9.69 9.17 25.67
N GLN A 55 10.66 8.68 24.88
CA GLN A 55 11.08 9.29 23.62
C GLN A 55 9.98 9.26 22.54
N LEU A 56 9.17 8.19 22.46
CA LEU A 56 8.00 8.17 21.57
C LEU A 56 6.89 9.11 22.06
N ALA A 57 6.74 9.30 23.37
CA ALA A 57 5.74 10.20 23.94
C ALA A 57 6.10 11.68 23.80
N THR A 58 7.40 12.01 23.67
CA THR A 58 7.88 13.39 23.44
C THR A 58 8.33 13.66 22.01
N GLY A 59 8.55 12.62 21.19
CA GLY A 59 9.08 12.70 19.84
C GLY A 59 8.07 12.99 18.72
N GLY A 60 6.88 13.52 19.03
CA GLY A 60 5.89 13.93 18.03
C GLY A 60 6.35 15.04 17.11
N ILE A 61 5.97 14.96 15.82
CA ILE A 61 6.43 15.89 14.76
C ILE A 61 5.31 16.75 14.17
N LEU A 62 4.03 16.39 14.36
CA LEU A 62 2.87 17.15 13.83
C LEU A 62 1.79 17.39 14.91
N TRP A 63 0.53 17.06 14.63
CA TRP A 63 -0.62 17.23 15.53
C TRP A 63 -0.72 16.13 16.61
N PHE A 64 0.17 15.14 16.57
CA PHE A 64 0.32 14.07 17.54
C PHE A 64 1.67 14.24 18.28
N PRO A 65 1.72 15.03 19.36
CA PRO A 65 2.93 15.18 20.17
C PRO A 65 3.33 13.86 20.86
N ASP A 66 2.34 13.02 21.18
CA ASP A 66 2.52 11.71 21.79
C ASP A 66 2.24 10.59 20.77
N LEU A 67 3.28 9.81 20.41
CA LEU A 67 3.14 8.67 19.51
C LEU A 67 2.62 7.39 20.20
N THR A 68 2.52 7.38 21.52
CA THR A 68 2.07 6.23 22.32
C THR A 68 0.56 6.25 22.54
N ALA A 69 -0.05 7.43 22.56
CA ALA A 69 -1.49 7.60 22.60
C ALA A 69 -2.17 7.32 21.24
N SER A 70 -3.45 6.95 21.29
CA SER A 70 -4.30 6.89 20.09
C SER A 70 -4.59 8.30 19.58
N ASP A 71 -4.58 8.47 18.25
CA ASP A 71 -4.84 9.77 17.60
C ASP A 71 -6.30 10.18 17.78
N SER A 72 -6.56 11.01 18.79
CA SER A 72 -7.91 11.54 19.07
C SER A 72 -8.44 12.45 17.96
N THR A 73 -7.61 12.93 17.03
CA THR A 73 -8.03 13.80 15.93
C THR A 73 -8.62 13.02 14.74
N TRP A 74 -8.48 11.69 14.73
CA TRP A 74 -8.89 10.80 13.62
C TRP A 74 -8.21 11.09 12.26
N ILE A 75 -7.29 12.06 12.19
CA ILE A 75 -6.64 12.46 10.94
C ILE A 75 -5.73 11.34 10.43
N LEU A 76 -4.91 10.71 11.29
CA LEU A 76 -4.05 9.60 10.88
C LEU A 76 -4.84 8.36 10.40
N PRO A 77 -5.83 7.83 11.16
CA PRO A 77 -6.64 6.70 10.72
C PRO A 77 -7.36 6.93 9.39
N ILE A 78 -7.94 8.13 9.21
CA ILE A 78 -8.61 8.49 7.96
C ILE A 78 -7.61 8.55 6.81
N SER A 79 -6.44 9.15 7.03
CA SER A 79 -5.38 9.23 6.02
C SER A 79 -4.91 7.84 5.56
N VAL A 80 -4.73 6.90 6.50
CA VAL A 80 -4.40 5.50 6.18
C VAL A 80 -5.47 4.87 5.29
N GLY A 81 -6.76 5.04 5.65
CA GLY A 81 -7.87 4.53 4.84
C GLY A 81 -7.92 5.13 3.44
N VAL A 82 -7.74 6.45 3.32
CA VAL A 82 -7.73 7.17 2.04
C VAL A 82 -6.57 6.71 1.16
N VAL A 83 -5.35 6.61 1.70
CA VAL A 83 -4.18 6.15 0.93
C VAL A 83 -4.36 4.70 0.49
N ASN A 84 -4.84 3.81 1.37
CA ASN A 84 -5.11 2.42 1.00
C ASN A 84 -6.17 2.32 -0.10
N LEU A 85 -7.25 3.10 0.00
CA LEU A 85 -8.29 3.13 -1.03
C LEU A 85 -7.74 3.63 -2.37
N LEU A 86 -6.91 4.68 -2.35
CA LEU A 86 -6.23 5.19 -3.55
C LEU A 86 -5.37 4.11 -4.21
N ILE A 87 -4.58 3.37 -3.43
CA ILE A 87 -3.75 2.26 -3.94
C ILE A 87 -4.64 1.23 -4.66
N VAL A 88 -5.75 0.83 -4.03
CA VAL A 88 -6.70 -0.14 -4.63
C VAL A 88 -7.31 0.39 -5.92
N GLU A 89 -7.71 1.67 -5.95
CA GLU A 89 -8.24 2.29 -7.17
C GLU A 89 -7.20 2.36 -8.28
N LEU A 90 -5.96 2.73 -7.97
CA LEU A 90 -4.88 2.79 -8.96
C LEU A 90 -4.60 1.41 -9.54
N PHE A 91 -4.52 0.37 -8.69
CA PHE A 91 -4.37 -1.00 -9.16
C PHE A 91 -5.56 -1.46 -10.01
N ALA A 92 -6.78 -1.02 -9.68
CA ALA A 92 -7.97 -1.35 -10.44
C ALA A 92 -7.97 -0.66 -11.82
N LEU A 93 -7.58 0.61 -11.89
CA LEU A 93 -7.52 1.39 -13.13
C LEU A 93 -6.40 0.93 -14.07
N GLN A 94 -5.30 0.41 -13.53
CA GLN A 94 -4.20 -0.13 -14.34
C GLN A 94 -4.53 -1.46 -15.02
N ARG A 95 -5.61 -2.14 -14.63
CA ARG A 95 -6.02 -3.42 -15.22
C ARG A 95 -7.00 -3.18 -16.37
N LEU A 96 -6.53 -3.46 -17.58
CA LEU A 96 -7.30 -3.32 -18.83
C LEU A 96 -8.51 -4.26 -18.91
N SER A 97 -8.42 -5.45 -18.31
CA SER A 97 -9.54 -6.39 -18.18
C SER A 97 -9.47 -7.10 -16.83
N MET A 98 -10.58 -7.02 -16.08
CA MET A 98 -10.73 -7.72 -14.80
C MET A 98 -11.62 -8.95 -14.98
N SER A 99 -11.13 -10.10 -14.51
CA SER A 99 -11.99 -11.28 -14.33
C SER A 99 -13.02 -11.04 -13.22
N ARG A 100 -14.17 -11.72 -13.27
CA ARG A 100 -15.19 -11.69 -12.20
C ARG A 100 -14.57 -11.90 -10.81
N PHE A 101 -13.63 -12.83 -10.69
CA PHE A 101 -12.88 -13.08 -9.46
C PHE A 101 -12.07 -11.85 -9.00
N GLN A 102 -11.37 -11.18 -9.92
CA GLN A 102 -10.58 -9.98 -9.59
C GLN A 102 -11.46 -8.79 -9.20
N VAL A 103 -12.66 -8.68 -9.78
CA VAL A 103 -13.66 -7.69 -9.37
C VAL A 103 -14.09 -7.94 -7.92
N TYR A 104 -14.45 -9.18 -7.56
CA TYR A 104 -14.78 -9.53 -6.17
C TYR A 104 -13.62 -9.25 -5.21
N VAL A 105 -12.40 -9.64 -5.57
CA VAL A 105 -11.20 -9.34 -4.76
C VAL A 105 -11.02 -7.83 -4.59
N THR A 106 -11.23 -7.04 -5.64
CA THR A 106 -11.10 -5.57 -5.56
C THR A 106 -12.14 -4.98 -4.60
N TYR A 107 -13.40 -5.42 -4.67
CA TYR A 107 -14.43 -4.98 -3.72
C TYR A 107 -14.13 -5.41 -2.28
N PHE A 108 -13.61 -6.63 -2.09
CA PHE A 108 -13.18 -7.11 -0.79
C PHE A 108 -12.05 -6.25 -0.21
N VAL A 109 -11.00 -5.96 -0.99
CA VAL A 109 -9.88 -5.13 -0.52
C VAL A 109 -10.31 -3.67 -0.26
N ARG A 110 -11.28 -3.14 -1.03
CA ARG A 110 -11.91 -1.84 -0.70
C ARG A 110 -12.59 -1.87 0.66
N ALA A 111 -13.39 -2.90 0.94
CA ALA A 111 -14.06 -3.05 2.23
C ALA A 111 -13.03 -3.15 3.37
N VAL A 112 -11.97 -3.95 3.19
CA VAL A 112 -10.85 -4.03 4.16
C VAL A 112 -10.18 -2.68 4.38
N SER A 113 -9.99 -1.87 3.33
CA SER A 113 -9.38 -0.54 3.45
C SER A 113 -10.23 0.42 4.30
N VAL A 114 -11.56 0.33 4.18
CA VAL A 114 -12.49 1.10 5.02
C VAL A 114 -12.50 0.57 6.46
N LEU A 115 -12.51 -0.75 6.64
CA LEU A 115 -12.43 -1.39 7.96
C LEU A 115 -11.09 -1.14 8.68
N MET A 116 -10.02 -0.85 7.94
CA MET A 116 -8.74 -0.48 8.52
C MET A 116 -8.76 0.88 9.22
N VAL A 117 -9.73 1.76 8.94
CA VAL A 117 -9.85 3.07 9.60
C VAL A 117 -10.16 2.93 11.09
N PRO A 118 -11.23 2.23 11.54
CA PRO A 118 -11.48 2.04 12.97
C PRO A 118 -10.40 1.20 13.65
N ILE A 119 -9.76 0.27 12.94
CA ILE A 119 -8.63 -0.50 13.47
C ILE A 119 -7.42 0.42 13.71
N ALA A 120 -7.11 1.29 12.76
CA ALA A 120 -6.06 2.30 12.88
C ALA A 120 -6.34 3.31 14.01
N ALA A 121 -7.61 3.62 14.27
CA ALA A 121 -8.01 4.47 15.40
C ALA A 121 -7.83 3.76 16.77
N ALA A 122 -7.94 2.43 16.81
CA ALA A 122 -7.77 1.65 18.05
C ALA A 122 -6.31 1.36 18.41
N VAL A 123 -5.36 1.62 17.51
CA VAL A 123 -3.92 1.38 17.74
C VAL A 123 -3.18 2.67 18.08
N PRO A 124 -1.96 2.56 18.67
CA PRO A 124 -1.10 3.70 18.95
C PRO A 124 -0.76 4.51 17.68
N SER A 125 -0.60 5.83 17.84
CA SER A 125 -0.31 6.73 16.72
C SER A 125 0.98 6.37 15.97
N SER A 126 2.00 5.83 16.65
CA SER A 126 3.22 5.31 16.02
C SER A 126 2.93 4.20 15.00
N LEU A 127 2.01 3.29 15.32
CA LEU A 127 1.65 2.18 14.46
C LEU A 127 0.80 2.66 13.27
N ALA A 128 -0.16 3.55 13.52
CA ALA A 128 -0.96 4.17 12.46
C ALA A 128 -0.09 4.99 11.49
N PHE A 129 0.90 5.72 12.00
CA PHE A 129 1.86 6.48 11.20
C PHE A 129 2.78 5.56 10.38
N TYR A 130 3.25 4.45 10.96
CA TYR A 130 3.99 3.43 10.21
C TYR A 130 3.16 2.85 9.07
N TRP A 131 1.89 2.53 9.31
CA TRP A 131 0.97 2.06 8.27
C TRP A 131 0.77 3.12 7.18
N LEU A 132 0.62 4.39 7.55
CA LEU A 132 0.50 5.49 6.59
C LEU A 132 1.74 5.60 5.69
N CYS A 133 2.93 5.65 6.31
CA CYS A 133 4.20 5.71 5.57
C CYS A 133 4.40 4.48 4.68
N SER A 134 4.10 3.28 5.18
CA SER A 134 4.23 2.05 4.39
C SER A 134 3.31 2.07 3.17
N SER A 135 2.05 2.49 3.33
CA SER A 135 1.11 2.62 2.22
C SER A 135 1.53 3.71 1.24
N LEU A 136 2.01 4.87 1.71
CA LEU A 136 2.54 5.93 0.86
C LEU A 136 3.75 5.45 0.04
N MET A 137 4.67 4.70 0.65
CA MET A 137 5.81 4.12 -0.08
C MET A 137 5.35 3.12 -1.14
N GLY A 138 4.35 2.28 -0.82
CA GLY A 138 3.74 1.37 -1.79
C GLY A 138 3.05 2.11 -2.95
N LEU A 139 2.37 3.22 -2.65
CA LEU A 139 1.75 4.10 -3.63
C LEU A 139 2.80 4.72 -4.56
N VAL A 140 3.87 5.28 -3.99
CA VAL A 140 4.99 5.87 -4.74
C VAL A 140 5.67 4.81 -5.60
N GLN A 141 5.92 3.61 -5.07
CA GLN A 141 6.50 2.51 -5.84
C GLN A 141 5.60 2.13 -7.02
N ASN A 142 4.29 2.03 -6.82
CA ASN A 142 3.34 1.76 -7.90
C ASN A 142 3.37 2.87 -8.97
N LEU A 143 3.31 4.13 -8.56
CA LEU A 143 3.36 5.28 -9.47
C LEU A 143 4.69 5.37 -10.22
N LEU A 144 5.82 5.11 -9.57
CA LEU A 144 7.14 5.06 -10.21
C LEU A 144 7.20 3.93 -11.24
N LEU A 145 6.68 2.76 -10.90
CA LEU A 145 6.56 1.65 -11.82
C LEU A 145 5.57 1.93 -12.96
N CYS A 146 4.70 2.93 -12.89
CA CYS A 146 3.91 3.39 -14.04
C CYS A 146 4.65 4.38 -14.95
N SER A 147 5.70 5.02 -14.45
CA SER A 147 6.46 6.01 -15.20
C SER A 147 7.24 5.36 -16.35
N PRO A 148 7.04 5.79 -17.61
CA PRO A 148 7.79 5.26 -18.74
C PRO A 148 9.28 5.62 -18.64
N ARG A 149 9.60 6.76 -18.03
CA ARG A 149 10.99 7.21 -17.81
C ARG A 149 11.72 6.32 -16.81
N PHE A 150 11.07 5.96 -15.71
CA PHE A 150 11.65 5.07 -14.71
C PHE A 150 11.81 3.64 -15.26
N ARG A 151 10.82 3.15 -16.03
CA ARG A 151 10.93 1.86 -16.73
C ARG A 151 12.07 1.83 -17.74
N GLN A 152 12.25 2.90 -18.51
CA GLN A 152 13.37 3.03 -19.45
C GLN A 152 14.72 3.05 -18.72
N LEU A 153 14.81 3.77 -17.59
CA LEU A 153 15.99 3.78 -16.74
C LEU A 153 16.31 2.37 -16.21
N CYS A 154 15.29 1.61 -15.81
CA CYS A 154 15.40 0.22 -15.39
C CYS A 154 15.49 -0.81 -16.54
N ARG A 155 15.59 -0.36 -17.80
CA ARG A 155 15.62 -1.22 -19.01
C ARG A 155 14.44 -2.21 -19.13
N ILE A 156 13.29 -1.87 -18.59
CA ILE A 156 12.07 -2.68 -18.71
C ILE A 156 11.49 -2.44 -20.12
N PRO A 157 11.29 -3.49 -20.95
CA PRO A 157 10.79 -3.33 -22.31
C PRO A 157 9.39 -2.70 -22.30
N LEU A 158 9.17 -1.71 -23.16
CA LEU A 158 7.83 -1.14 -23.36
C LEU A 158 6.93 -2.17 -24.05
N THR A 159 5.96 -2.70 -23.30
CA THR A 159 4.89 -3.53 -23.88
C THR A 159 3.92 -2.66 -24.68
N LYS A 160 3.50 -3.11 -25.87
CA LYS A 160 2.56 -2.43 -26.79
C LYS A 160 1.21 -1.99 -26.17
N SER A 161 0.93 -2.43 -24.95
CA SER A 161 -0.30 -2.15 -24.20
C SER A 161 -0.23 -0.86 -23.36
N HIS A 162 0.91 -0.17 -23.31
CA HIS A 162 1.08 1.04 -22.50
C HIS A 162 0.99 2.31 -23.35
N SER A 163 0.04 3.17 -23.01
CA SER A 163 -0.13 4.50 -23.60
C SER A 163 1.06 5.42 -23.28
N ALA A 164 1.32 6.37 -24.18
CA ALA A 164 2.43 7.33 -24.09
C ALA A 164 2.31 8.27 -22.88
N THR A 165 1.12 8.40 -22.27
CA THR A 165 0.86 9.29 -21.13
C THR A 165 0.16 8.58 -19.96
N PRO A 166 0.83 7.63 -19.27
CA PRO A 166 0.18 6.77 -18.28
C PRO A 166 -0.44 7.52 -17.09
N TYR A 167 0.14 8.65 -16.68
CA TYR A 167 -0.46 9.48 -15.63
C TYR A 167 -1.72 10.20 -16.12
N LYS A 168 -1.72 10.75 -17.35
CA LYS A 168 -2.90 11.46 -17.88
C LYS A 168 -4.06 10.50 -18.08
N ASP A 169 -3.78 9.30 -18.55
CA ASP A 169 -4.81 8.27 -18.77
C ASP A 169 -5.37 7.76 -17.45
N LEU A 170 -4.52 7.60 -16.44
CA LEU A 170 -4.93 7.24 -15.08
C LEU A 170 -5.79 8.34 -14.45
N PHE A 171 -5.41 9.60 -14.59
CA PHE A 171 -6.21 10.75 -14.13
C PHE A 171 -7.52 10.87 -14.91
N ALA A 172 -7.50 10.69 -16.24
CA ALA A 172 -8.68 10.70 -17.08
C ALA A 172 -9.65 9.56 -16.71
N ALA A 173 -9.13 8.34 -16.48
CA ALA A 173 -9.93 7.21 -16.05
C ALA A 173 -10.49 7.39 -14.64
N PHE A 174 -9.71 7.99 -13.73
CA PHE A 174 -10.19 8.37 -12.40
C PHE A 174 -11.31 9.41 -12.48
N TYR A 175 -11.11 10.46 -13.27
CA TYR A 175 -12.10 11.53 -13.50
C TYR A 175 -13.37 10.97 -14.16
N ALA A 176 -13.25 10.14 -15.19
CA ALA A 176 -14.38 9.51 -15.85
C ALA A 176 -15.18 8.62 -14.88
N LYS A 177 -14.49 7.88 -13.99
CA LYS A 177 -15.13 6.98 -13.04
C LYS A 177 -15.84 7.69 -11.89
N PHE A 178 -15.25 8.77 -11.36
CA PHE A 178 -15.77 9.47 -10.18
C PHE A 178 -16.59 10.73 -10.49
N ILE A 179 -16.29 11.44 -11.57
CA ILE A 179 -16.90 12.75 -11.89
C ILE A 179 -17.89 12.65 -13.05
N SER A 180 -17.63 11.82 -14.07
CA SER A 180 -18.52 11.66 -15.23
C SER A 180 -19.71 10.71 -15.00
N ARG A 181 -19.83 10.11 -13.81
CA ARG A 181 -20.93 9.20 -13.45
C ARG A 181 -22.13 9.90 -12.78
N LYS A 182 -22.17 11.24 -12.85
CA LYS A 182 -23.35 12.06 -12.55
C LYS A 182 -24.11 12.31 -13.85
#